data_AF-A0A6A4XXX7-F1
#
_entry.id   AF-A0A6A4XXX7-F1
#
_cell.length_a   1.000
_cell.length_b   1.000
_cell.length_c   1.000
_cell.angle_alpha   90.00
_cell.angle_beta   90.00
_cell.angle_gamma   90.00
#
_symmetry.space_group_name_H-M   'P 1'
#
loop_
_entity.id
_entity.type
_entity.pdbx_description
1 polymer ?
#
loop_
_entity_poly.entity_id
_entity_poly.type
_entity_poly.pdbx_seq_one_letter_code
_entity_poly.pdbx_strand_id
1 'polypeptide(L)'
;MMFMAPPPPPPERMLATVEPILAGLNVKFRLLEVVGEDHSSVVRKAVEYGTGATVAIKCIVKANLDALHWEALGREIDFLRQLKHPHIISLDSVYGDVDRFYLVTEYMAGGELFDRIVEQ
;
A
#
# COMPACT_ATOMS: atom_id res chain seq x y z
N MET A 1 -20.85 -0.38 38.73
CA MET A 1 -19.48 -0.24 38.20
C MET A 1 -19.54 -0.52 36.71
N MET A 2 -19.29 0.50 35.88
CA MET A 2 -19.33 0.38 34.42
C MET A 2 -17.89 0.13 33.97
N PHE A 3 -17.58 -1.09 33.54
CA PHE A 3 -16.31 -1.37 32.86
C PHE A 3 -16.38 -0.65 31.51
N MET A 4 -15.72 0.51 31.40
CA MET A 4 -15.45 1.09 30.10
C MET A 4 -14.47 0.15 29.40
N ALA A 5 -14.87 -0.40 28.25
CA ALA A 5 -13.94 -1.14 27.40
C ALA A 5 -12.72 -0.24 27.13
N PRO A 6 -11.49 -0.81 27.13
CA PRO A 6 -10.30 -0.02 26.82
C PRO A 6 -10.49 0.67 25.46
N PRO A 7 -9.99 1.91 25.29
CA PRO A 7 -10.07 2.58 24.01
C PRO A 7 -9.47 1.69 22.92
N PRO A 8 -10.09 1.59 21.74
CA PRO A 8 -9.57 0.76 20.66
C PRO A 8 -8.12 1.15 20.40
N PRO A 9 -7.23 0.17 20.12
CA PRO A 9 -5.84 0.44 19.88
C PRO A 9 -5.71 1.46 18.72
N PRO A 10 -4.71 2.36 18.78
CA PRO A 10 -4.39 3.25 17.67
C PRO A 10 -4.33 2.46 16.36
N PRO A 11 -4.93 2.96 15.27
CA PRO A 11 -4.99 2.22 14.01
C PRO A 11 -3.64 1.73 13.47
N GLU A 12 -2.56 2.47 13.73
CA GLU A 12 -1.18 2.09 13.43
C GLU A 12 -0.74 0.78 14.10
N ARG A 13 -1.20 0.53 15.33
CA ARG A 13 -0.92 -0.73 16.03
C ARG A 13 -1.65 -1.91 15.40
N MET A 14 -2.81 -1.68 14.77
CA MET A 14 -3.51 -2.73 14.04
C MET A 14 -2.69 -3.16 12.82
N LEU A 15 -2.18 -2.21 12.02
CA LEU A 15 -1.30 -2.51 10.88
C LEU A 15 0.00 -3.20 11.30
N ALA A 16 0.65 -2.73 12.37
CA ALA A 16 1.89 -3.32 12.87
C ALA A 16 1.70 -4.76 13.40
N THR A 17 0.48 -5.16 13.72
CA THR A 17 0.17 -6.55 14.13
C THR A 17 0.07 -7.47 12.92
N VAL A 18 -0.25 -6.94 11.75
CA VAL A 18 -0.32 -7.69 10.50
C VAL A 18 1.06 -7.79 9.84
N GLU A 19 1.95 -6.79 10.03
CA GLU A 19 3.27 -6.74 9.39
C GLU A 19 4.37 -5.92 10.05
N PRO A 20 5.66 -6.29 9.79
CA PRO A 20 6.75 -5.33 9.85
C PRO A 20 6.56 -4.18 8.86
N ILE A 21 6.29 -2.99 9.39
CA ILE A 21 6.35 -1.75 8.64
C ILE A 21 7.81 -1.30 8.58
N LEU A 22 8.41 -1.38 7.39
CA LEU A 22 9.81 -1.05 7.17
C LEU A 22 10.03 0.46 7.07
N ALA A 23 11.22 0.92 7.43
CA ALA A 23 11.64 2.32 7.26
C ALA A 23 12.57 2.48 6.05
N GLY A 24 12.76 3.72 5.59
CA GLY A 24 13.79 4.03 4.60
C GLY A 24 13.49 3.52 3.19
N LEU A 25 12.26 3.69 2.71
CA LEU A 25 11.85 3.31 1.34
C LEU A 25 12.86 3.81 0.27
N ASN A 26 13.31 5.05 0.41
CA ASN A 26 14.25 5.71 -0.49
C ASN A 26 15.66 5.09 -0.50
N VAL A 27 15.99 4.24 0.48
CA VAL A 27 17.25 3.49 0.52
C VAL A 27 17.20 2.30 -0.46
N LYS A 28 16.03 1.69 -0.62
CA LYS A 28 15.84 0.49 -1.47
C LYS A 28 15.32 0.83 -2.86
N PHE A 29 14.52 1.89 -3.00
CA PHE A 29 13.82 2.21 -4.24
C PHE A 29 14.07 3.63 -4.71
N ARG A 30 14.14 3.79 -6.04
CA ARG A 30 14.05 5.07 -6.74
C ARG A 30 12.63 5.27 -7.26
N LEU A 31 11.89 6.21 -6.69
CA LEU A 31 10.56 6.59 -7.17
C LEU A 31 10.67 7.32 -8.52
N LEU A 32 9.77 7.00 -9.44
CA LEU A 32 9.69 7.56 -10.80
C LEU A 32 8.35 8.28 -11.00
N GLU A 33 7.77 8.19 -12.20
CA GLU A 33 6.51 8.83 -12.58
C GLU A 33 5.31 8.33 -11.75
N VAL A 34 4.30 9.20 -11.63
CA VAL A 34 2.98 8.82 -11.13
C VAL A 34 2.26 8.03 -12.23
N VAL A 35 1.70 6.89 -11.86
CA VAL A 35 0.97 6.00 -12.78
C VAL A 35 -0.50 5.81 -12.39
N GLY A 36 -0.89 6.30 -11.22
CA GLY A 36 -2.28 6.35 -10.77
C GLY A 36 -2.42 7.31 -9.60
N GLU A 37 -3.58 7.94 -9.46
CA GLU A 37 -3.85 8.92 -8.41
C GLU A 37 -5.30 8.80 -7.98
N ASP A 38 -5.52 8.74 -6.67
CA ASP A 38 -6.83 8.85 -6.04
C ASP A 38 -6.78 9.97 -4.98
N HIS A 39 -7.92 10.24 -4.33
CA HIS A 39 -8.03 11.32 -3.35
C HIS A 39 -7.07 11.20 -2.16
N SER A 40 -6.73 9.98 -1.74
CA SER A 40 -6.01 9.70 -0.50
C SER A 40 -4.66 9.00 -0.72
N SER A 41 -4.34 8.69 -1.97
CA SER A 41 -3.17 7.92 -2.35
C SER A 41 -2.70 8.22 -3.78
N VAL A 42 -1.39 8.05 -3.99
CA VAL A 42 -0.76 8.17 -5.31
C VAL A 42 0.03 6.89 -5.56
N VAL A 43 -0.15 6.29 -6.73
CA VAL A 43 0.64 5.14 -7.19
C VAL A 43 1.78 5.64 -8.06
N ARG A 44 3.01 5.32 -7.67
CA ARG A 44 4.22 5.65 -8.44
C ARG A 44 4.88 4.39 -8.95
N LYS A 45 5.39 4.46 -10.18
CA LYS A 45 6.38 3.49 -10.64
C LYS A 45 7.68 3.69 -9.88
N ALA A 46 8.40 2.64 -9.58
CA ALA A 46 9.71 2.72 -8.96
C ALA A 46 10.64 1.62 -9.47
N VAL A 47 11.93 1.80 -9.24
CA VAL A 47 12.96 0.79 -9.52
C VAL A 47 13.72 0.46 -8.25
N GLU A 48 13.84 -0.83 -7.94
CA GLU A 48 14.68 -1.32 -6.85
C GLU A 48 16.17 -1.20 -7.23
N TYR A 49 17.00 -0.62 -6.36
CA TYR A 49 18.41 -0.39 -6.68
C TYR A 49 19.21 -1.68 -6.84
N GLY A 50 18.97 -2.68 -5.99
CA GLY A 50 19.78 -3.91 -5.96
C GLY A 50 19.50 -4.85 -7.13
N THR A 51 18.25 -4.92 -7.58
CA THR A 51 17.79 -5.90 -8.58
C THR A 51 17.50 -5.25 -9.94
N GLY A 52 17.27 -3.94 -9.98
CA GLY A 52 16.73 -3.25 -11.16
C GLY A 52 15.26 -3.56 -11.44
N ALA A 53 14.57 -4.29 -10.55
CA ALA A 53 13.17 -4.65 -10.73
C ALA A 53 12.27 -3.41 -10.73
N THR A 54 11.29 -3.38 -11.65
CA THR A 54 10.27 -2.32 -11.71
C THR A 54 9.08 -2.73 -10.84
N VAL A 55 8.65 -1.83 -9.97
CA VAL A 55 7.55 -2.04 -9.01
C VAL A 55 6.56 -0.89 -9.07
N ALA A 56 5.35 -1.12 -8.56
CA ALA A 56 4.37 -0.08 -8.26
C ALA A 56 4.37 0.18 -6.75
N ILE A 57 4.30 1.44 -6.35
CA ILE A 57 4.29 1.85 -4.94
C ILE A 57 3.09 2.75 -4.71
N LYS A 58 2.11 2.25 -3.95
CA LYS A 58 0.94 3.03 -3.51
C LYS A 58 1.33 3.81 -2.25
N CYS A 59 1.42 5.13 -2.38
CA CYS A 59 1.78 6.08 -1.34
C CYS A 59 0.51 6.64 -0.69
N ILE A 60 0.22 6.28 0.56
CA ILE A 60 -1.02 6.62 1.27
C ILE A 60 -0.72 7.67 2.34
N VAL A 61 -1.45 8.78 2.37
CA VAL A 61 -1.27 9.84 3.37
C VAL A 61 -2.03 9.49 4.64
N LYS A 62 -1.31 9.37 5.77
CA LYS A 62 -1.92 8.97 7.05
C LYS A 62 -2.94 9.98 7.58
N ALA A 63 -2.72 11.27 7.34
CA ALA A 63 -3.65 12.32 7.75
C ALA A 63 -5.04 12.20 7.09
N ASN A 64 -5.14 11.49 5.97
CA ASN A 64 -6.40 11.27 5.25
C ASN A 64 -7.10 9.97 5.67
N LEU A 65 -6.54 9.21 6.61
CA LEU A 65 -7.10 7.95 7.09
C LEU A 65 -7.95 8.18 8.35
N ASP A 66 -9.27 8.16 8.19
CA ASP A 66 -10.17 7.98 9.34
C ASP A 66 -10.20 6.51 9.81
N ALA A 67 -10.89 6.23 10.91
CA ALA A 67 -10.96 4.89 11.50
C ALA A 67 -11.44 3.81 10.52
N LEU A 68 -12.36 4.14 9.60
CA LEU A 68 -12.88 3.20 8.61
C LEU A 68 -11.83 2.90 7.53
N HIS A 69 -11.15 3.93 7.04
CA HIS A 69 -10.08 3.78 6.04
C HIS A 69 -8.89 3.00 6.59
N TRP A 70 -8.58 3.16 7.88
CA TRP A 70 -7.56 2.36 8.54
C TRP A 70 -7.89 0.88 8.59
N GLU A 71 -9.12 0.53 8.96
CA GLU A 71 -9.57 -0.86 8.98
C GLU A 71 -9.58 -1.45 7.56
N ALA A 72 -10.02 -0.66 6.58
CA ALA A 72 -9.98 -1.05 5.17
C ALA A 72 -8.55 -1.30 4.68
N LEU A 73 -7.60 -0.43 5.01
CA LEU A 73 -6.18 -0.60 4.68
C LEU A 73 -5.59 -1.85 5.33
N GLY A 74 -5.92 -2.11 6.59
CA GLY A 74 -5.48 -3.34 7.28
C GLY A 74 -5.99 -4.61 6.59
N ARG A 75 -7.26 -4.62 6.18
CA ARG A 75 -7.83 -5.73 5.41
C ARG A 75 -7.22 -5.86 4.01
N GLU A 76 -7.00 -4.75 3.30
CA GLU A 76 -6.36 -4.74 1.98
C GLU A 76 -4.98 -5.40 2.06
N ILE A 77 -4.17 -4.99 3.04
CA ILE A 77 -2.84 -5.54 3.30
C ILE A 77 -2.91 -7.04 3.66
N ASP A 78 -3.88 -7.47 4.47
CA ASP A 78 -4.05 -8.88 4.83
C ASP A 78 -4.46 -9.75 3.64
N PHE A 79 -5.41 -9.30 2.82
CA PHE A 79 -5.83 -10.02 1.62
C PHE A 79 -4.71 -10.14 0.59
N LEU A 80 -4.02 -9.04 0.29
CA LEU A 80 -2.93 -9.04 -0.70
C LEU A 80 -1.77 -9.96 -0.32
N ARG A 81 -1.62 -10.33 0.96
CA ARG A 81 -0.64 -11.34 1.39
C ARG A 81 -1.03 -12.76 1.13
N GLN A 82 -2.28 -13.06 1.43
CA GLN A 82 -2.78 -14.43 1.37
C GLN A 82 -2.95 -14.88 -0.08
N LEU A 83 -3.14 -13.91 -0.99
CA LEU A 83 -3.27 -14.14 -2.42
C LEU A 83 -1.90 -14.31 -3.07
N LYS A 84 -1.57 -15.55 -3.45
CA LYS A 84 -0.40 -15.88 -4.27
C LYS A 84 -0.86 -16.61 -5.53
N HIS A 85 -1.02 -15.87 -6.62
CA HIS A 85 -1.51 -16.42 -7.88
C HIS A 85 -0.92 -15.66 -9.08
N PRO A 86 -0.54 -16.32 -10.19
CA PRO A 86 0.08 -15.68 -11.36
C PRO A 86 -0.75 -14.61 -12.06
N HIS A 87 -2.01 -14.42 -11.67
CA HIS A 87 -2.94 -13.44 -12.24
C HIS A 87 -3.54 -12.51 -11.19
N ILE A 88 -2.98 -12.49 -9.99
CA ILE A 88 -3.37 -11.58 -8.91
C ILE A 88 -2.12 -10.83 -8.48
N ILE A 89 -2.23 -9.52 -8.33
CA ILE A 89 -1.14 -8.67 -7.88
C ILE A 89 -0.69 -9.08 -6.47
N SER A 90 0.62 -9.23 -6.29
CA SER A 90 1.20 -9.62 -5.01
C SER A 90 1.77 -8.40 -4.27
N LEU A 91 1.57 -8.37 -2.95
CA LEU A 91 2.24 -7.43 -2.05
C LEU A 91 3.63 -7.96 -1.68
N ASP A 92 4.68 -7.20 -2.00
CA ASP A 92 6.06 -7.53 -1.65
C ASP A 92 6.41 -7.07 -0.22
N SER A 93 6.21 -5.79 0.06
CA SER A 93 6.61 -5.19 1.32
C SER A 93 5.82 -3.92 1.63
N VAL A 94 5.76 -3.57 2.92
CA VAL A 94 5.11 -2.34 3.41
C VAL A 94 6.16 -1.47 4.09
N TYR A 95 6.22 -0.20 3.71
CA TYR A 95 7.05 0.80 4.38
C TYR A 95 6.17 1.87 5.02
N GLY A 96 6.73 2.57 5.99
CA GLY A 96 6.11 3.72 6.61
C GLY A 96 7.16 4.76 7.01
N ASP A 97 6.76 6.02 6.90
CA ASP A 97 7.44 7.13 7.57
C ASP A 97 6.46 7.85 8.52
N VAL A 98 6.73 9.10 8.87
CA VAL A 98 5.88 9.87 9.79
C VAL A 98 4.49 10.08 9.18
N ASP A 99 4.41 10.43 7.91
CA ASP A 99 3.20 10.97 7.28
C ASP A 99 2.54 9.98 6.30
N ARG A 100 3.25 8.93 5.88
CA ARG A 100 2.81 8.06 4.79
C ARG A 100 3.05 6.57 5.05
N PHE A 101 2.21 5.76 4.42
CA PHE A 101 2.50 4.35 4.14
C PHE A 101 2.81 4.14 2.67
N TYR A 102 3.56 3.07 2.39
CA TYR A 102 3.96 2.68 1.06
C TYR A 102 3.74 1.18 0.90
N LEU A 103 2.83 0.78 0.02
CA LEU A 103 2.62 -0.63 -0.34
C LEU A 103 3.38 -0.89 -1.63
N VAL A 104 4.37 -1.77 -1.58
CA VAL A 104 5.19 -2.17 -2.73
C VAL A 104 4.58 -3.42 -3.36
N THR A 105 4.23 -3.32 -4.63
CA THR A 105 3.62 -4.41 -5.41
C THR A 105 4.29 -4.56 -6.78
N GLU A 106 3.95 -5.65 -7.48
CA GLU A 106 4.34 -5.84 -8.87
C GLU A 106 3.83 -4.68 -9.76
N TYR A 107 4.65 -4.27 -10.74
CA TYR A 107 4.23 -3.28 -11.72
C TYR A 107 3.53 -3.95 -12.91
N MET A 108 2.25 -3.61 -13.12
CA MET A 108 1.45 -4.11 -14.23
C MET A 108 1.46 -3.12 -15.40
N ALA A 109 2.35 -3.33 -16.37
CA ALA A 109 2.52 -2.43 -17.52
C ALA A 109 1.30 -2.36 -18.47
N GLY A 110 0.32 -3.25 -18.31
CA GLY A 110 -0.84 -3.37 -19.20
C GLY A 110 -1.90 -2.27 -19.06
N GLY A 111 -1.80 -1.41 -18.05
CA GLY A 111 -2.82 -0.41 -17.74
C GLY A 111 -4.10 -1.02 -17.15
N GLU A 112 -5.14 -0.20 -17.00
CA GLU A 112 -6.43 -0.65 -16.47
C GLU A 112 -7.30 -1.32 -17.54
N LEU A 113 -8.17 -2.24 -17.09
CA LEU A 113 -9.11 -2.90 -17.99
C LEU A 113 -10.14 -1.92 -18.56
N PHE A 114 -10.55 -0.91 -17.77
CA PHE A 114 -11.58 0.05 -18.18
C PHE A 114 -11.14 0.86 -19.40
N ASP A 115 -9.90 1.34 -19.42
CA ASP A 115 -9.32 2.07 -20.54
C ASP A 115 -9.39 1.26 -21.85
N ARG A 116 -9.17 -0.06 -21.76
CA ARG A 116 -9.19 -0.98 -22.91
C ARG A 116 -10.60 -1.27 -23.45
N ILE A 117 -11.63 -1.07 -22.64
CA ILE A 117 -13.02 -1.30 -23.05
C ILE A 117 -13.60 -0.07 -23.76
N VAL A 118 -13.17 1.13 -23.39
CA VAL A 118 -13.68 2.39 -23.96
C VAL A 118 -13.08 2.69 -25.35
N GLU A 119 -11.94 2.09 -25.70
CA GLU A 119 -11.30 2.21 -27.03
C GLU A 119 -12.01 1.41 -28.16
N GLN A 120 -13.28 1.00 -27.99
CA GLN A 120 -14.09 0.30 -29.00
C GLN A 120 -15.20 1.15 -29.60
#